data_AF-A0A4Q7KRM2-F1
#
_entry.id   AF-A0A4Q7KRM2-F1
#
_cell.length_a   1.000
_cell.length_b   1.000
_cell.length_c   1.000
_cell.angle_alpha   90.00
_cell.angle_beta   90.00
_cell.angle_gamma   90.00
#
_symmetry.space_group_name_H-M   'P 1'
#
loop_
_entity.id
_entity.type
_entity.pdbx_description
1 polymer ?
#
loop_
_entity_poly.entity_id
_entity_poly.type
_entity_poly.pdbx_seq_one_letter_code
_entity_poly.pdbx_strand_id
1 'polypeptide(L)'
;MAAPVKCSYCPSTAGVRTYTTQWPRQERMCRGCASTYFRAARKRAVETLSEEYGDASDAALWAQCHIIAWWLSEPDPDVRAVGAVLLVQATRYHREFGDRAWRVFPSARDRGRQRGHATRSAAYETVHVPYDVPWLRRLYGDRCLYCGVASEHIDHVQPLALGGADAPWNVAPACKSCNLSKGKKALAAWLPGRLLSVHAERARAQWAEWTAA
;
A
#
# COMPACT_ATOMS: atom_id res chain seq x y z
N MET A 1 11.21 18.81 32.06
CA MET A 1 9.97 18.42 31.34
C MET A 1 10.17 18.76 29.87
N ALA A 2 9.91 17.83 28.95
CA ALA A 2 10.04 18.11 27.51
C ALA A 2 8.95 19.11 27.07
N ALA A 3 9.31 20.07 26.22
CA ALA A 3 8.36 21.05 25.69
C ALA A 3 7.23 20.34 24.91
N PRO A 4 5.98 20.79 25.03
CA PRO A 4 4.86 20.16 24.34
C PRO A 4 5.03 20.28 22.82
N VAL A 5 4.84 19.17 22.12
CA VAL A 5 4.97 19.07 20.68
C VAL A 5 3.87 19.89 19.99
N LYS A 6 4.27 20.87 19.18
CA LYS A 6 3.35 21.72 18.42
C LYS A 6 2.96 21.09 17.08
N CYS A 7 1.74 21.36 16.65
CA CYS A 7 1.29 21.11 15.28
C CYS A 7 2.10 21.95 14.28
N SER A 8 2.48 21.36 13.14
CA SER A 8 3.20 22.02 12.05
C SER A 8 2.36 23.12 11.35
N TYR A 9 1.04 23.08 11.48
CA TYR A 9 0.11 23.92 10.71
C TYR A 9 -0.77 24.84 11.56
N CYS A 10 -0.71 24.74 12.89
CA CYS A 10 -1.45 25.63 13.79
C CYS A 10 -0.79 25.69 15.18
N PRO A 11 -1.17 26.65 16.05
CA PRO A 11 -0.59 26.79 17.39
C PRO A 11 -0.91 25.66 18.39
N SER A 12 -1.77 24.70 18.03
CA SER A 12 -2.26 23.66 18.95
C SER A 12 -1.17 22.66 19.35
N THR A 13 -1.19 22.28 20.62
CA THR A 13 -0.43 21.15 21.19
C THR A 13 -1.34 19.97 21.56
N ALA A 14 -2.67 20.15 21.50
CA ALA A 14 -3.64 19.15 21.92
C ALA A 14 -3.82 18.07 20.85
N GLY A 15 -3.64 16.80 21.25
CA GLY A 15 -3.86 15.65 20.37
C GLY A 15 -2.94 15.62 19.15
N VAL A 16 -1.75 16.23 19.24
CA VAL A 16 -0.76 16.22 18.17
C VAL A 16 -0.16 14.83 18.04
N ARG A 17 -0.20 14.28 16.82
CA ARG A 17 0.43 13.00 16.47
C ARG A 17 1.36 13.21 15.28
N THR A 18 2.31 12.32 15.11
CA THR A 18 3.14 12.27 13.89
C THR A 18 2.36 11.52 12.83
N TYR A 19 2.19 12.15 11.67
CA TYR A 19 1.54 11.58 10.51
C TYR A 19 2.54 11.55 9.36
N THR A 20 2.55 10.45 8.61
CA THR A 20 3.28 10.38 7.34
C THR A 20 2.45 11.11 6.28
N THR A 21 2.94 12.25 5.80
CA THR A 21 2.22 13.11 4.84
C THR A 21 2.66 12.85 3.40
N GLN A 22 3.95 12.62 3.21
CA GLN A 22 4.57 12.20 1.96
C GLN A 22 5.92 11.61 2.34
N TRP A 23 6.06 10.29 2.39
CA TRP A 23 7.29 9.67 2.90
C TRP A 23 8.54 10.23 2.17
N PRO A 24 9.68 10.43 2.87
CA PRO A 24 9.88 10.22 4.30
C PRO A 24 9.39 11.38 5.18
N ARG A 25 8.73 12.41 4.62
CA ARG A 25 8.22 13.56 5.36
C ARG A 25 7.18 13.11 6.39
N GLN A 26 7.54 13.33 7.63
CA GLN A 26 6.66 13.20 8.78
C GLN A 26 6.28 14.59 9.26
N GLU A 27 4.98 14.81 9.42
CA GLU A 27 4.45 16.07 9.94
C GLU A 27 3.77 15.82 11.27
N ARG A 28 3.95 16.73 12.21
CA ARG A 28 3.29 16.67 13.51
C ARG A 28 2.02 17.47 13.39
N MET A 29 0.85 16.86 13.47
CA MET A 29 -0.41 17.56 13.24
C MET A 29 -1.39 17.35 14.38
N CYS A 30 -2.16 18.38 14.72
CA CYS A 30 -3.35 18.18 15.54
C CYS A 30 -4.43 17.46 14.72
N ARG A 31 -5.43 16.89 15.40
CA ARG A 31 -6.52 16.14 14.74
C ARG A 31 -7.23 16.95 13.64
N GLY A 32 -7.42 18.26 13.85
CA GLY A 32 -8.04 19.16 12.87
C GLY A 32 -7.19 19.36 11.63
N CYS A 33 -5.92 19.73 11.80
CA CYS A 33 -4.99 19.91 10.67
C CYS A 33 -4.74 18.62 9.90
N ALA A 34 -4.64 17.48 10.60
CA ALA A 34 -4.51 16.17 9.96
C ALA A 34 -5.74 15.87 9.08
N SER A 35 -6.95 16.08 9.62
CA SER A 35 -8.20 15.89 8.86
C SER A 35 -8.22 16.74 7.58
N THR A 36 -7.88 18.03 7.67
CA THR A 36 -7.83 18.93 6.50
C THR A 36 -6.75 18.51 5.50
N TYR A 37 -5.53 18.23 5.99
CA TYR A 37 -4.40 17.81 5.15
C TYR A 37 -4.75 16.58 4.33
N PHE A 38 -5.23 15.53 5.01
CA PHE A 38 -5.59 14.29 4.33
C PHE A 38 -6.83 14.47 3.46
N ARG A 39 -7.83 15.28 3.80
CA ARG A 39 -8.92 15.57 2.84
C ARG A 39 -8.43 16.20 1.54
N ALA A 40 -7.54 17.19 1.63
CA ALA A 40 -6.98 17.86 0.46
C ALA A 40 -6.08 16.93 -0.37
N ALA A 41 -5.21 16.16 0.29
CA ALA A 41 -4.38 15.15 -0.37
C ALA A 41 -5.24 14.06 -1.04
N ARG A 42 -6.39 13.70 -0.44
CA ARG A 42 -7.33 12.71 -0.98
C ARG A 42 -7.96 13.20 -2.26
N LYS A 43 -8.43 14.46 -2.24
CA LYS A 43 -9.10 15.07 -3.37
C LYS A 43 -8.18 15.10 -4.59
N ARG A 44 -6.94 15.59 -4.42
CA ARG A 44 -5.93 15.59 -5.51
C ARG A 44 -5.63 14.19 -6.02
N ALA A 45 -5.45 13.23 -5.10
CA ALA A 45 -5.23 11.84 -5.47
C ALA A 45 -6.39 11.26 -6.28
N VAL A 46 -7.63 11.49 -5.85
CA VAL A 46 -8.82 11.03 -6.58
C VAL A 46 -8.90 11.69 -7.96
N GLU A 47 -8.65 12.99 -8.08
CA GLU A 47 -8.64 13.70 -9.37
C GLU A 47 -7.63 13.08 -10.35
N THR A 48 -6.36 12.90 -9.94
CA THR A 48 -5.32 12.27 -10.76
C THR A 48 -5.68 10.82 -11.14
N LEU A 49 -6.19 10.05 -10.19
CA LEU A 49 -6.54 8.64 -10.43
C LEU A 49 -7.76 8.49 -11.35
N SER A 50 -8.72 9.42 -11.25
CA SER A 50 -9.88 9.43 -12.15
C SER A 50 -9.50 9.80 -13.58
N GLU A 51 -8.54 10.70 -13.76
CA GLU A 51 -7.99 11.05 -15.08
C GLU A 51 -7.26 9.87 -15.73
N GLU A 52 -6.47 9.11 -14.97
CA GLU A 52 -5.63 8.02 -15.49
C GLU A 52 -6.40 6.69 -15.63
N TYR A 53 -7.37 6.40 -14.75
CA TYR A 53 -8.02 5.08 -14.66
C TYR A 53 -9.57 5.10 -14.74
N GLY A 54 -10.21 6.26 -14.94
CA GLY A 54 -11.66 6.38 -15.15
C GLY A 54 -12.51 6.55 -13.87
N ASP A 55 -13.71 5.95 -13.83
CA ASP A 55 -14.67 6.18 -12.73
C ASP A 55 -14.24 5.50 -11.42
N ALA A 56 -13.65 6.31 -10.54
CA ALA A 56 -13.11 5.98 -9.23
C ALA A 56 -14.19 5.76 -8.14
N SER A 57 -15.32 5.14 -8.47
CA SER A 57 -16.42 4.96 -7.53
C SER A 57 -16.24 3.72 -6.63
N ASP A 58 -15.76 3.97 -5.40
CA ASP A 58 -16.31 3.41 -4.16
C ASP A 58 -15.53 3.87 -2.91
N ALA A 59 -16.18 3.82 -1.75
CA ALA A 59 -15.61 4.22 -0.45
C ALA A 59 -14.30 3.50 -0.08
N ALA A 60 -14.05 2.33 -0.69
CA ALA A 60 -12.82 1.56 -0.56
C ALA A 60 -11.66 2.22 -1.34
N LEU A 61 -11.89 2.63 -2.60
CA LEU A 61 -10.92 3.40 -3.39
C LEU A 61 -10.59 4.74 -2.69
N TRP A 62 -11.59 5.40 -2.08
CA TRP A 62 -11.41 6.61 -1.25
C TRP A 62 -10.46 6.45 -0.05
N ALA A 63 -10.37 5.26 0.54
CA ALA A 63 -9.40 4.95 1.61
C ALA A 63 -8.03 4.54 1.04
N GLN A 64 -8.01 3.97 -0.17
CA GLN A 64 -6.85 3.44 -0.88
C GLN A 64 -6.02 4.50 -1.60
N CYS A 65 -6.65 5.55 -2.15
CA CYS A 65 -6.00 6.58 -2.96
C CYS A 65 -4.85 7.30 -2.23
N HIS A 66 -4.85 7.37 -0.90
CA HIS A 66 -3.83 8.11 -0.17
C HIS A 66 -2.43 7.50 -0.19
N ILE A 67 -2.34 6.20 0.07
CA ILE A 67 -1.05 5.50 0.13
C ILE A 67 -0.55 5.26 -1.30
N ILE A 68 -1.46 4.90 -2.20
CA ILE A 68 -1.12 4.67 -3.60
C ILE A 68 -0.74 5.97 -4.31
N ALA A 69 -1.50 7.07 -4.15
CA ALA A 69 -1.11 8.34 -4.76
C ALA A 69 0.21 8.88 -4.21
N TRP A 70 0.58 8.52 -2.97
CA TRP A 70 1.93 8.79 -2.49
C TRP A 70 2.98 8.05 -3.33
N TRP A 71 2.85 6.74 -3.55
CA TRP A 71 3.77 6.02 -4.43
C TRP A 71 3.77 6.54 -5.85
N LEU A 72 2.62 6.96 -6.38
CA LEU A 72 2.54 7.59 -7.70
C LEU A 72 3.25 8.95 -7.74
N SER A 73 3.39 9.64 -6.60
CA SER A 73 4.14 10.89 -6.47
C SER A 73 5.64 10.71 -6.17
N GLU A 74 6.13 9.47 -6.02
CA GLU A 74 7.54 9.24 -5.71
C GLU A 74 8.46 9.66 -6.87
N PRO A 75 9.65 10.23 -6.61
CA PRO A 75 10.58 10.62 -7.67
C PRO A 75 11.22 9.43 -8.38
N ASP A 76 11.33 8.28 -7.71
CA ASP A 76 11.90 7.07 -8.31
C ASP A 76 10.88 6.39 -9.26
N PRO A 77 11.25 6.13 -10.52
CA PRO A 77 10.33 5.57 -11.51
C PRO A 77 9.88 4.15 -11.21
N ASP A 78 10.74 3.32 -10.61
CA ASP A 78 10.41 1.93 -10.30
C ASP A 78 9.45 1.87 -9.10
N VAL A 79 9.63 2.77 -8.13
CA VAL A 79 8.70 2.91 -6.99
C VAL A 79 7.33 3.39 -7.48
N ARG A 80 7.27 4.36 -8.39
CA ARG A 80 6.01 4.78 -9.02
C ARG A 80 5.33 3.65 -9.76
N ALA A 81 6.08 2.89 -10.55
CA ALA A 81 5.54 1.77 -11.33
C ALA A 81 4.91 0.70 -10.41
N VAL A 82 5.57 0.37 -9.29
CA VAL A 82 4.99 -0.50 -8.27
C VAL A 82 3.71 0.09 -7.68
N GLY A 83 3.69 1.41 -7.41
CA GLY A 83 2.48 2.12 -6.98
C GLY A 83 1.31 1.97 -7.96
N ALA A 84 1.57 2.14 -9.26
CA ALA A 84 0.58 1.97 -10.32
C ALA A 84 0.06 0.52 -10.41
N VAL A 85 0.94 -0.46 -10.27
CA VAL A 85 0.54 -1.88 -10.22
C VAL A 85 -0.40 -2.16 -9.05
N LEU A 86 -0.11 -1.62 -7.86
CA LEU A 86 -0.97 -1.79 -6.67
C LEU A 86 -2.31 -1.08 -6.82
N LEU A 87 -2.36 0.03 -7.56
CA LEU A 87 -3.61 0.66 -7.92
C LEU A 87 -4.46 -0.25 -8.80
N VAL A 88 -3.91 -0.76 -9.90
CA VAL A 88 -4.62 -1.66 -10.81
C VAL A 88 -5.13 -2.88 -10.05
N GLN A 89 -4.31 -3.46 -9.17
CA GLN A 89 -4.70 -4.53 -8.27
C GLN A 89 -5.88 -4.14 -7.38
N ALA A 90 -5.83 -2.98 -6.73
CA ALA A 90 -6.90 -2.52 -5.85
C ALA A 90 -8.21 -2.33 -6.61
N THR A 91 -8.15 -1.70 -7.80
CA THR A 91 -9.29 -1.50 -8.69
C THR A 91 -9.89 -2.84 -9.14
N ARG A 92 -9.07 -3.81 -9.55
CA ARG A 92 -9.53 -5.14 -9.95
C ARG A 92 -10.17 -5.89 -8.78
N TYR A 93 -9.54 -5.88 -7.61
CA TYR A 93 -10.10 -6.48 -6.40
C TYR A 93 -11.47 -5.90 -6.09
N HIS A 94 -11.57 -4.57 -6.16
CA HIS A 94 -12.80 -3.87 -5.88
C HIS A 94 -13.91 -4.19 -6.90
N ARG A 95 -13.59 -4.22 -8.21
CA ARG A 95 -14.57 -4.60 -9.25
C ARG A 95 -15.05 -6.04 -9.10
N GLU A 96 -14.18 -6.97 -8.72
CA GLU A 96 -14.53 -8.38 -8.62
C GLU A 96 -15.34 -8.68 -7.34
N PHE A 97 -14.96 -8.09 -6.22
CA PHE A 97 -15.55 -8.42 -4.93
C PHE A 97 -16.55 -7.38 -4.41
N GLY A 98 -16.42 -6.10 -4.77
CA GLY A 98 -17.32 -5.03 -4.34
C GLY A 98 -17.57 -5.01 -2.83
N ASP A 99 -18.85 -4.90 -2.44
CA ASP A 99 -19.35 -5.01 -1.06
C ASP A 99 -19.19 -6.41 -0.45
N ARG A 100 -18.92 -7.43 -1.28
CA ARG A 100 -18.68 -8.83 -0.90
C ARG A 100 -17.21 -9.14 -0.62
N ALA A 101 -16.34 -8.14 -0.59
CA ALA A 101 -14.92 -8.26 -0.20
C ALA A 101 -14.66 -8.91 1.17
N TRP A 102 -15.70 -9.07 2.01
CA TRP A 102 -15.64 -9.78 3.30
C TRP A 102 -15.96 -11.28 3.21
N ARG A 103 -16.46 -11.79 2.08
CA ARG A 103 -16.93 -13.19 1.89
C ARG A 103 -15.93 -14.10 1.16
N VAL A 104 -14.63 -13.82 1.26
CA VAL A 104 -13.61 -14.39 0.36
C VAL A 104 -12.83 -15.57 0.94
N PHE A 105 -13.34 -16.24 1.99
CA PHE A 105 -12.59 -17.33 2.65
C PHE A 105 -13.24 -18.70 2.48
N PRO A 106 -12.87 -19.45 1.43
CA PRO A 106 -13.48 -20.74 1.12
C PRO A 106 -13.10 -21.82 2.15
N SER A 107 -11.95 -21.73 2.83
CA SER A 107 -11.47 -22.76 3.75
C SER A 107 -11.22 -22.29 5.20
N ALA A 108 -11.23 -23.24 6.15
CA ALA A 108 -10.85 -22.98 7.54
C ALA A 108 -9.39 -22.51 7.69
N ARG A 109 -8.50 -22.98 6.80
CA ARG A 109 -7.11 -22.56 6.73
C ARG A 109 -7.00 -21.08 6.36
N ASP A 110 -7.79 -20.62 5.39
CA ASP A 110 -7.79 -19.22 4.96
C ASP A 110 -8.33 -18.32 6.08
N ARG A 111 -9.41 -18.73 6.76
CA ARG A 111 -9.90 -18.04 7.96
C ARG A 111 -8.85 -17.97 9.07
N GLY A 112 -8.10 -19.05 9.30
CA GLY A 112 -7.00 -19.09 10.26
C GLY A 112 -5.86 -18.13 9.91
N ARG A 113 -5.48 -18.08 8.62
CA ARG A 113 -4.49 -17.13 8.11
C ARG A 113 -4.94 -15.69 8.37
N GLN A 114 -6.18 -15.33 8.02
CA GLN A 114 -6.71 -13.97 8.23
C GLN A 114 -6.69 -13.55 9.70
N ARG A 115 -7.06 -14.44 10.62
CA ARG A 115 -6.93 -14.15 12.06
C ARG A 115 -5.50 -13.78 12.44
N GLY A 116 -4.51 -14.53 11.94
CA GLY A 116 -3.10 -14.20 12.16
C GLY A 116 -2.69 -12.84 11.57
N HIS A 117 -3.23 -12.47 10.41
CA HIS A 117 -3.03 -11.15 9.81
C HIS A 117 -3.67 -10.03 10.65
N ALA A 118 -4.91 -10.20 11.08
CA ALA A 118 -5.61 -9.27 11.96
C ALA A 118 -4.87 -9.06 13.28
N THR A 119 -4.39 -10.14 13.92
CA THR A 119 -3.59 -10.05 15.16
C THR A 119 -2.31 -9.24 14.95
N ARG A 120 -1.59 -9.46 13.84
CA ARG A 120 -0.38 -8.67 13.52
C ARG A 120 -0.73 -7.20 13.27
N SER A 121 -1.79 -6.94 12.52
CA SER A 121 -2.26 -5.57 12.24
C SER A 121 -2.60 -4.83 13.53
N ALA A 122 -3.31 -5.50 14.45
CA ALA A 122 -3.67 -4.96 15.76
C ALA A 122 -2.44 -4.66 16.63
N ALA A 123 -1.41 -5.52 16.61
CA ALA A 123 -0.16 -5.28 17.33
C ALA A 123 0.59 -4.02 16.83
N TYR A 124 0.34 -3.61 15.59
CA TYR A 124 0.87 -2.38 15.00
C TYR A 124 -0.14 -1.22 14.99
N GLU A 125 -1.33 -1.40 15.55
CA GLU A 125 -2.44 -0.42 15.52
C GLU A 125 -2.80 0.02 14.08
N THR A 126 -2.68 -0.89 13.12
CA THR A 126 -2.95 -0.65 11.69
C THR A 126 -4.28 -1.25 11.26
N VAL A 127 -4.80 -0.75 10.15
CA VAL A 127 -6.06 -1.24 9.56
C VAL A 127 -5.84 -2.61 8.94
N HIS A 128 -6.70 -3.57 9.31
CA HIS A 128 -6.83 -4.86 8.64
C HIS A 128 -8.10 -4.86 7.78
N VAL A 129 -7.94 -5.14 6.49
CA VAL A 129 -9.04 -5.45 5.58
C VAL A 129 -8.79 -6.84 5.03
N PRO A 130 -9.66 -7.82 5.27
CA PRO A 130 -9.45 -9.18 4.79
C PRO A 130 -9.31 -9.24 3.27
N TYR A 131 -8.39 -10.08 2.78
CA TYR A 131 -8.14 -10.28 1.34
C TYR A 131 -7.84 -11.73 1.00
N ASP A 132 -8.23 -12.15 -0.21
CA ASP A 132 -7.98 -13.50 -0.73
C ASP A 132 -6.55 -13.62 -1.30
N VAL A 133 -5.72 -14.36 -0.58
CA VAL A 133 -4.33 -14.65 -0.98
C VAL A 133 -4.26 -15.50 -2.26
N PRO A 134 -5.06 -16.58 -2.42
CA PRO A 134 -5.16 -17.27 -3.71
C PRO A 134 -5.49 -16.39 -4.92
N TRP A 135 -6.43 -15.45 -4.79
CA TRP A 135 -6.80 -14.48 -5.81
C TRP A 135 -5.61 -13.60 -6.15
N LEU A 136 -4.96 -13.06 -5.11
CA LEU A 136 -3.76 -12.23 -5.30
C LEU A 136 -2.67 -13.03 -6.04
N ARG A 137 -2.40 -14.27 -5.62
CA ARG A 137 -1.41 -15.13 -6.30
C ARG A 137 -1.78 -15.40 -7.76
N ARG A 138 -3.05 -15.72 -8.06
CA ARG A 138 -3.52 -15.92 -9.44
C ARG A 138 -3.36 -14.65 -10.27
N LEU A 139 -3.73 -13.49 -9.71
CA LEU A 139 -3.57 -12.21 -10.36
C LEU A 139 -2.11 -12.02 -10.82
N TYR A 140 -1.15 -12.32 -9.93
CA TYR A 140 0.30 -12.25 -10.18
C TYR A 140 0.89 -13.42 -10.97
N GLY A 141 0.11 -14.44 -11.34
CA GLY A 141 0.63 -15.68 -11.90
C GLY A 141 1.71 -16.31 -11.03
N ASP A 142 1.55 -16.22 -9.71
CA ASP A 142 2.51 -16.62 -8.68
C ASP A 142 3.91 -15.96 -8.82
N ARG A 143 4.03 -14.82 -9.51
CA ARG A 143 5.29 -14.08 -9.65
C ARG A 143 5.46 -13.01 -8.57
N CYS A 144 6.69 -12.84 -8.13
CA CYS A 144 7.13 -11.79 -7.23
C CYS A 144 6.96 -10.43 -7.90
N LEU A 145 6.22 -9.51 -7.28
CA LEU A 145 6.04 -8.15 -7.78
C LEU A 145 7.39 -7.46 -8.04
N TYR A 146 8.39 -7.68 -7.20
CA TYR A 146 9.62 -6.90 -7.22
C TYR A 146 10.67 -7.36 -8.22
N CYS A 147 10.63 -8.63 -8.66
CA CYS A 147 11.69 -9.18 -9.53
C CYS A 147 11.18 -10.18 -10.57
N GLY A 148 9.89 -10.52 -10.55
CA GLY A 148 9.21 -11.42 -11.48
C GLY A 148 9.55 -12.90 -11.36
N VAL A 149 10.36 -13.33 -10.39
CA VAL A 149 10.60 -14.76 -10.10
C VAL A 149 9.44 -15.36 -9.29
N ALA A 150 9.42 -16.67 -9.06
CA ALA A 150 8.38 -17.31 -8.26
C ALA A 150 8.22 -16.70 -6.86
N SER A 151 6.96 -16.48 -6.44
CA SER A 151 6.59 -15.91 -5.15
C SER A 151 6.33 -16.98 -4.09
N GLU A 152 6.75 -16.69 -2.86
CA GLU A 152 6.64 -17.59 -1.71
C GLU A 152 5.85 -16.94 -0.57
N HIS A 153 5.90 -15.62 -0.48
CA HIS A 153 5.34 -14.83 0.60
C HIS A 153 4.37 -13.78 0.07
N ILE A 154 3.56 -13.24 0.99
CA ILE A 154 2.81 -12.01 0.77
C ILE A 154 3.52 -10.94 1.61
N ASP A 155 4.06 -9.93 0.94
CA ASP A 155 4.75 -8.80 1.55
C ASP A 155 3.81 -7.61 1.68
N HIS A 156 3.95 -6.86 2.78
CA HIS A 156 3.32 -5.56 2.94
C HIS A 156 4.18 -4.49 2.29
N VAL A 157 3.76 -3.97 1.14
CA VAL A 157 4.57 -3.05 0.33
C VAL A 157 5.00 -1.84 1.17
N GLN A 158 4.05 -1.19 1.84
CA GLN A 158 4.33 -0.39 3.03
C GLN A 158 4.30 -1.30 4.27
N PRO A 159 5.42 -1.44 5.01
CA PRO A 159 5.45 -2.28 6.21
C PRO A 159 4.45 -1.83 7.28
N LEU A 160 3.85 -2.78 8.01
CA LEU A 160 2.96 -2.49 9.15
C LEU A 160 3.65 -1.63 10.21
N ALA A 161 4.94 -1.88 10.46
CA ALA A 161 5.77 -1.11 11.40
C ALA A 161 5.94 0.37 11.00
N LEU A 162 5.62 0.73 9.75
CA LEU A 162 5.63 2.08 9.22
C LEU A 162 4.21 2.58 8.90
N GLY A 163 3.19 2.00 9.56
CA GLY A 163 1.79 2.40 9.42
C GLY A 163 1.09 1.88 8.17
N GLY A 164 1.68 0.93 7.44
CA GLY A 164 1.02 0.28 6.32
C GLY A 164 -0.19 -0.55 6.77
N ALA A 165 -1.24 -0.60 5.95
CA ALA A 165 -2.41 -1.43 6.23
C ALA A 165 -2.17 -2.91 5.86
N ASP A 166 -2.75 -3.85 6.60
CA ASP A 166 -2.88 -5.23 6.10
C ASP A 166 -4.15 -5.31 5.25
N ALA A 167 -4.03 -4.97 3.97
CA ALA A 167 -5.17 -4.78 3.09
C ALA A 167 -4.80 -5.06 1.62
N PRO A 168 -5.77 -5.39 0.74
CA PRO A 168 -5.50 -5.77 -0.64
C PRO A 168 -4.65 -4.74 -1.41
N TRP A 169 -4.77 -3.45 -1.11
CA TRP A 169 -4.01 -2.38 -1.79
C TRP A 169 -2.58 -2.16 -1.30
N ASN A 170 -2.16 -2.88 -0.25
CA ASN A 170 -0.83 -2.73 0.36
C ASN A 170 -0.09 -4.07 0.46
N VAL A 171 -0.59 -5.12 -0.19
CA VAL A 171 0.03 -6.45 -0.15
C VAL A 171 0.36 -6.92 -1.55
N ALA A 172 1.50 -7.61 -1.68
CA ALA A 172 1.96 -8.14 -2.95
C ALA A 172 2.67 -9.49 -2.78
N PRO A 173 2.59 -10.40 -3.76
CA PRO A 173 3.41 -11.60 -3.75
C PRO A 173 4.89 -11.25 -3.88
N ALA A 174 5.72 -11.89 -3.06
CA ALA A 174 7.16 -11.68 -3.03
C ALA A 174 7.92 -13.01 -2.90
N CYS A 175 9.06 -13.13 -3.58
CA CYS A 175 9.98 -14.24 -3.35
C CYS A 175 10.68 -14.09 -1.99
N LYS A 176 11.23 -15.18 -1.45
CA LYS A 176 11.95 -15.16 -0.16
C LYS A 176 13.07 -14.13 -0.12
N SER A 177 13.88 -14.06 -1.19
CA SER A 177 15.03 -13.14 -1.26
C SER A 177 14.59 -11.68 -1.18
N CYS A 178 13.55 -11.27 -1.93
CA CYS A 178 13.07 -9.89 -1.91
C CYS A 178 12.38 -9.55 -0.60
N ASN A 179 11.50 -10.43 -0.11
CA ASN A 179 10.79 -10.21 1.15
C ASN A 179 11.75 -10.03 2.34
N LEU A 180 12.76 -10.89 2.47
CA LEU A 180 13.74 -10.79 3.56
C LEU A 180 14.64 -9.55 3.44
N SER A 181 15.08 -9.20 2.24
CA SER A 181 15.93 -8.03 2.02
C SER A 181 15.22 -6.70 2.26
N LYS A 182 13.93 -6.63 1.88
CA LYS A 182 13.07 -5.48 2.16
C LYS A 182 12.81 -5.36 3.64
N GLY A 183 12.35 -6.45 4.27
CA GLY A 183 12.00 -6.48 5.69
C GLY A 183 11.05 -5.35 6.05
N LYS A 184 11.48 -4.48 6.98
CA LYS A 184 10.70 -3.34 7.47
C LYS A 184 11.03 -2.01 6.77
N LYS A 185 11.79 -2.04 5.68
CA LYS A 185 12.15 -0.82 4.93
C LYS A 185 10.97 -0.35 4.09
N ALA A 186 10.82 0.97 3.97
CA ALA A 186 9.91 1.56 3.01
C ALA A 186 10.34 1.20 1.57
N LEU A 187 9.38 1.09 0.67
CA LEU A 187 9.63 0.72 -0.72
C LEU A 187 10.65 1.66 -1.38
N ALA A 188 10.47 2.97 -1.22
CA ALA A 188 11.37 4.00 -1.76
C ALA A 188 12.82 3.90 -1.26
N ALA A 189 13.02 3.42 -0.03
CA ALA A 189 14.36 3.26 0.54
C ALA A 189 15.03 1.94 0.13
N TRP A 190 14.30 0.99 -0.44
CA TRP A 190 14.79 -0.35 -0.70
C TRP A 190 14.85 -0.70 -2.20
N LEU A 191 13.78 -0.41 -2.94
CA LEU A 191 13.63 -0.84 -4.33
C LEU A 191 14.73 -0.30 -5.26
N PRO A 192 15.14 0.99 -5.18
CA PRO A 192 16.16 1.52 -6.10
C PRO A 192 17.51 0.80 -5.98
N GLY A 193 17.89 0.37 -4.78
CA GLY A 193 19.13 -0.38 -4.54
C GLY A 193 19.01 -1.90 -4.73
N ARG A 194 17.82 -2.40 -5.10
CA ARG A 194 17.51 -3.84 -5.14
C ARG A 194 17.51 -4.41 -6.56
N LEU A 195 17.09 -3.62 -7.54
CA LEU A 195 16.98 -4.09 -8.93
C LEU A 195 18.38 -4.20 -9.54
N LEU A 196 18.96 -5.40 -9.51
CA LEU A 196 20.08 -5.72 -10.39
C LEU A 196 19.59 -5.68 -11.85
N SER A 197 20.47 -5.33 -12.80
CA SER A 197 20.13 -5.19 -14.22
C SER A 197 19.31 -6.36 -14.78
N VAL A 198 19.69 -7.60 -14.45
CA VAL A 198 19.02 -8.85 -14.88
C VAL A 198 17.61 -9.09 -14.30
N HIS A 199 17.28 -8.47 -13.16
CA HIS A 199 15.94 -8.56 -12.55
C HIS A 199 15.08 -7.35 -12.87
N ALA A 200 15.70 -6.20 -13.12
CA ALA A 200 15.03 -4.94 -13.43
C ALA A 200 14.16 -5.06 -14.67
N GLU A 201 14.69 -5.62 -15.76
CA GLU A 201 13.95 -5.76 -17.03
C GLU A 201 12.69 -6.62 -16.87
N ARG A 202 12.82 -7.79 -16.24
CA ARG A 202 11.69 -8.68 -15.99
C ARG A 202 10.64 -8.04 -15.08
N ALA A 203 11.06 -7.34 -14.02
CA ALA A 203 10.14 -6.66 -13.11
C ALA A 203 9.37 -5.56 -13.86
N ARG A 204 10.09 -4.71 -14.62
CA ARG A 204 9.50 -3.62 -15.39
C ARG A 204 8.58 -4.11 -16.50
N ALA A 205 8.94 -5.17 -17.20
CA ALA A 205 8.09 -5.78 -18.21
C ALA A 205 6.77 -6.28 -17.59
N GLN A 206 6.85 -6.92 -16.42
CA GLN A 206 5.65 -7.34 -15.68
C GLN A 206 4.80 -6.13 -15.25
N TRP A 207 5.40 -5.06 -14.74
CA TRP A 207 4.64 -3.86 -14.34
C TRP A 207 3.95 -3.20 -15.54
N ALA A 208 4.67 -3.08 -16.67
CA ALA A 208 4.12 -2.52 -17.89
C ALA A 208 2.96 -3.34 -18.45
N GLU A 209 3.07 -4.68 -18.47
CA GLU A 209 1.98 -5.59 -18.85
C GLU A 209 0.72 -5.34 -18.01
N TRP A 210 0.89 -5.00 -16.74
CA TRP A 210 -0.20 -4.82 -15.80
C TRP A 210 -0.89 -3.47 -15.92
N THR A 211 -0.12 -2.41 -16.16
CA THR A 211 -0.62 -1.03 -16.23
C THR A 211 -1.08 -0.65 -17.63
N ALA A 212 -0.85 -1.49 -18.65
CA ALA A 212 -1.27 -1.24 -20.03
C ALA A 212 -2.74 -1.60 -20.35
N ALA A 213 -3.50 -2.13 -19.38
CA ALA A 213 -4.87 -2.63 -19.55
C ALA A 213 -5.85 -1.90 -18.63
#